data_AF-A0A354VAX5-F1
#
_entry.id   AF-A0A354VAX5-F1
#
_cell.length_a   1.000
_cell.length_b   1.000
_cell.length_c   1.000
_cell.angle_alpha   90.00
_cell.angle_beta   90.00
_cell.angle_gamma   90.00
#
_symmetry.space_group_name_H-M   'P 1'
#
loop_
_entity.id
_entity.type
_entity.pdbx_description
1 polymer ?
#
loop_
_entity_poly.entity_id
_entity_poly.type
_entity_poly.pdbx_seq_one_letter_code
_entity_poly.pdbx_strand_id
1 'polypeptide(L)' 'QYQVIMKPSPADAQELLLASYREIGLDPLRHDFRFVEDDW' A
#
# COMPACT_ATOMS: atom_id res chain seq x y z
N GLN A 1 -3.05 -15.18 1.38
CA GLN A 1 -3.27 -14.08 0.41
C GLN A 1 -4.48 -13.28 0.87
N TYR A 2 -4.47 -11.95 0.70
CA TYR A 2 -5.59 -11.05 0.96
C TYR A 2 -5.77 -10.17 -0.29
N GLN A 3 -6.95 -10.21 -0.91
CA GLN A 3 -7.20 -9.53 -2.20
C GLN A 3 -7.97 -8.23 -1.99
N VAL A 4 -7.56 -7.18 -2.68
CA VAL A 4 -8.26 -5.89 -2.74
C VAL A 4 -8.45 -5.49 -4.20
N ILE A 5 -9.61 -4.93 -4.55
CA ILE A 5 -9.91 -4.38 -5.87
C ILE A 5 -10.57 -3.02 -5.67
N MET A 6 -10.05 -1.98 -6.34
CA MET A 6 -10.63 -0.64 -6.35
C MET A 6 -10.87 -0.19 -7.80
N LYS A 7 -12.13 0.12 -8.14
CA LYS A 7 -12.51 0.53 -9.49
C LYS A 7 -13.51 1.70 -9.42
N PRO A 8 -13.18 2.90 -9.94
CA PRO A 8 -11.89 3.28 -10.53
C PRO A 8 -10.74 3.24 -9.50
N SER A 9 -9.50 3.20 -9.97
CA SER A 9 -8.36 3.36 -9.06
C SER A 9 -8.42 4.76 -8.44
N PRO A 10 -8.38 4.87 -7.10
CA PRO A 10 -8.22 6.16 -6.46
C PRO A 10 -6.83 6.72 -6.78
N ALA A 11 -6.68 8.05 -6.71
CA ALA A 11 -5.42 8.73 -6.97
C ALA A 11 -4.39 8.51 -5.84
N ASP A 12 -4.86 8.19 -4.64
CA ASP A 12 -4.12 8.00 -3.40
C ASP A 12 -4.03 6.52 -2.99
N ALA A 13 -3.96 5.62 -3.98
CA ALA A 13 -3.94 4.17 -3.73
C ALA A 13 -2.73 3.73 -2.87
N GLN A 14 -1.57 4.38 -3.00
CA GLN A 14 -0.38 4.08 -2.20
C GLN A 14 -0.56 4.51 -0.74
N GLU A 15 -1.17 5.67 -0.49
CA GLU A 15 -1.48 6.17 0.85
C GLU A 15 -2.46 5.25 1.58
N LEU A 16 -3.50 4.77 0.88
CA LEU A 16 -4.45 3.81 1.43
C LEU A 16 -3.77 2.49 1.81
N LEU A 17 -2.85 2.00 0.97
CA LEU A 17 -2.06 0.81 1.28
C LEU A 17 -1.19 1.01 2.52
N LEU A 18 -0.43 2.11 2.59
CA LEU A 18 0.44 2.42 3.73
C LEU A 18 -0.37 2.62 5.02
N ALA A 19 -1.56 3.22 4.94
CA ALA A 19 -2.47 3.33 6.07
C ALA A 19 -2.89 1.94 6.59
N SER A 20 -3.22 1.00 5.70
CA SER A 20 -3.56 -0.38 6.10
C SER A 20 -2.40 -1.10 6.82
N TYR A 21 -1.15 -0.82 6.43
CA TYR A 21 0.03 -1.36 7.10
C TYR A 21 0.19 -0.81 8.52
N ARG A 22 -0.10 0.48 8.74
CA ARG A 22 -0.09 1.08 10.08
C ARG A 22 -1.10 0.39 11.02
N GLU A 23 -2.29 0.06 10.52
CA GLU A 23 -3.33 -0.64 11.30
C GLU A 23 -2.90 -2.04 11.77
N ILE A 24 -1.94 -2.67 11.07
CA ILE A 24 -1.35 -3.95 11.47
C ILE A 24 0.02 -3.81 12.15
N GLY A 25 0.41 -2.58 12.52
CA GLY A 25 1.63 -2.29 13.29
C GLY A 25 2.91 -2.10 12.46
N LEU A 26 2.80 -1.99 11.13
CA LEU A 26 3.93 -1.70 10.25
C LEU A 26 3.97 -0.20 9.92
N ASP A 27 4.94 0.50 10.51
CA ASP A 27 5.14 1.94 10.31
C ASP A 27 6.17 2.20 9.18
N PRO A 28 5.77 2.84 8.08
CA PRO A 28 6.67 3.22 6.98
C PRO A 28 7.81 4.16 7.38
N LEU A 29 7.72 4.87 8.50
CA LEU A 29 8.82 5.70 9.00
C LEU A 29 9.90 4.88 9.72
N ARG A 30 9.60 3.63 10.08
CA ARG A 30 10.51 2.73 10.81
C ARG A 30 11.02 1.58 9.95
N HIS A 31 10.50 1.44 8.73
CA HIS A 31 10.73 0.33 7.83
C HIS A 31 10.99 0.89 6.42
N ASP A 32 11.94 0.31 5.70
CA ASP A 32 12.26 0.74 4.34
C ASP A 32 11.25 0.13 3.34
N PHE A 33 10.21 0.90 3.00
CA PHE A 33 9.25 0.55 1.94
C PHE A 33 9.70 1.11 0.61
N ARG A 34 9.63 0.28 -0.44
CA ARG A 34 9.98 0.68 -1.81
C ARG A 34 8.86 0.29 -2.75
N PHE A 35 8.40 1.27 -3.54
CA PHE A 35 7.58 1.02 -4.71
C PHE A 35 8.52 0.83 -5.89
N VAL A 36 8.69 -0.42 -6.31
CA VAL A 36 9.49 -0.77 -7.49
C VAL A 36 8.50 -0.99 -8.62
N GLU A 37 8.74 -0.32 -9.75
CA GLU A 37 7.94 -0.52 -10.96
C GLU A 37 8.11 -1.97 -11.44
N ASP A 38 6.99 -2.59 -11.80
CA ASP A 38 6.92 -3.92 -12.38
C ASP A 38 5.85 -3.91 -13.49
N ASP A 39 5.87 -4.90 -14.37
CA ASP A 39 5.00 -4.96 -15.55
C ASP A 39 3.67 -5.70 -15.34
N TRP A 40 3.41 -6.08 -14.08
CA TRP A 40 2.19 -6.73 -13.63
C TRP A 40 1.24 -5.80 -12.87
#